data_AF-A0A1A7Z917-F1
#
_entry.id   AF-A0A1A7Z917-F1
#
_cell.length_a   1.000
_cell.length_b   1.000
_cell.length_c   1.000
_cell.angle_alpha   90.00
_cell.angle_beta   90.00
_cell.angle_gamma   90.00
#
_symmetry.space_group_name_H-M   'P 1'
#
loop_
_entity.id
_entity.type
_entity.pdbx_description
1 polymer ?
#
loop_
_entity_poly.entity_id
_entity_poly.type
_entity_poly.pdbx_seq_one_letter_code
_entity_poly.pdbx_strand_id
1 'polypeptide(L)'
;ADSHRAYICANHSNAVRFFTGTLTNFVVNLASLDASTVKGKVNQGKIQCTFSATLPNTTTRAAGYSLSVSSGSYNPATGEFGQASFRIQTDVVNLSDPNATISNQINSTSGAYPAAHQQSLMMPALLLVVTILAFTMQ
;
A
#
# COMPACT_ATOMS: atom_id res chain seq x y z
N ALA A 1 -22.31 -2.88 -2.36
CA ALA A 1 -21.72 -2.36 -1.11
C ALA A 1 -20.22 -2.48 -1.26
N ASP A 2 -19.50 -1.37 -1.16
CA ASP A 2 -18.06 -1.37 -1.39
C ASP A 2 -17.36 -2.11 -0.25
N SER A 3 -16.67 -3.20 -0.59
CA SER A 3 -15.96 -4.05 0.35
C SER A 3 -14.48 -4.04 -0.01
N HIS A 4 -13.65 -3.58 0.92
CA HIS A 4 -12.20 -3.48 0.72
C HIS A 4 -11.50 -4.63 1.42
N ARG A 5 -10.45 -5.21 0.82
CA ARG A 5 -9.50 -6.05 1.57
C ARG A 5 -8.74 -5.15 2.53
N ALA A 6 -8.68 -5.54 3.80
CA ALA A 6 -8.11 -4.76 4.87
C ALA A 6 -6.90 -5.50 5.48
N TYR A 7 -5.79 -4.78 5.58
CA TYR A 7 -4.59 -5.19 6.30
C TYR A 7 -4.40 -4.18 7.42
N ILE A 8 -4.52 -4.64 8.67
CA ILE A 8 -4.80 -3.78 9.81
C ILE A 8 -3.67 -3.93 10.82
N CYS A 9 -3.14 -2.78 11.26
CA CYS A 9 -2.24 -2.72 12.40
C CYS A 9 -2.92 -2.00 13.56
N ALA A 10 -2.92 -2.65 14.71
CA ALA A 10 -3.44 -2.08 15.94
C ALA A 10 -2.37 -2.05 17.03
N ASN A 11 -2.49 -1.07 17.93
CA ASN A 11 -1.71 -1.04 19.15
C ASN A 11 -2.34 -2.00 20.16
N HIS A 12 -1.62 -3.05 20.52
CA HIS A 12 -1.99 -4.01 21.54
C HIS A 12 -0.94 -3.95 22.65
N SER A 13 -1.23 -3.20 23.70
CA SER A 13 -0.35 -3.04 24.87
C SER A 13 1.07 -2.56 24.52
N ASN A 14 1.19 -1.51 23.71
CA ASN A 14 2.44 -0.92 23.20
C ASN A 14 3.22 -1.79 22.20
N ALA A 15 2.63 -2.88 21.72
CA ALA A 15 3.14 -3.66 20.60
C ALA A 15 2.19 -3.58 19.41
N VAL A 16 2.72 -3.74 18.20
CA VAL A 16 1.86 -3.88 17.01
C VAL A 16 1.29 -5.29 16.96
N ARG A 17 -0.04 -5.37 16.80
CA ARG A 17 -0.72 -6.60 16.40
C ARG A 17 -1.28 -6.42 15.00
N PHE A 18 -1.02 -7.40 14.14
CA PHE A 18 -1.44 -7.41 12.74
C PHE A 18 -2.66 -8.30 12.54
N PHE A 19 -3.61 -7.81 11.75
CA PHE A 19 -4.83 -8.51 11.39
C PHE A 19 -5.10 -8.37 9.90
N THR A 20 -5.90 -9.28 9.38
CA THR A 20 -6.39 -9.27 8.00
C THR A 20 -7.90 -9.44 7.99
N GLY A 21 -8.56 -8.95 6.94
CA GLY A 21 -10.00 -9.05 6.82
C GLY A 21 -10.59 -8.22 5.70
N THR A 22 -11.86 -7.87 5.82
CA THR A 22 -12.54 -6.92 4.95
C THR A 22 -13.02 -5.71 5.73
N LEU A 23 -13.09 -4.57 5.06
CA LEU A 23 -13.76 -3.37 5.53
C LEU A 23 -15.02 -3.17 4.69
N THR A 24 -16.18 -3.40 5.31
CA THR A 24 -17.49 -3.29 4.66
C THR A 24 -18.35 -2.37 5.51
N ASN A 25 -18.92 -1.32 4.91
CA ASN A 25 -19.72 -0.33 5.63
C ASN A 25 -19.01 0.23 6.87
N PHE A 26 -17.70 0.52 6.77
CA PHE A 26 -16.85 1.02 7.86
C PHE A 26 -16.63 0.04 9.03
N VAL A 27 -17.04 -1.22 8.89
CA VAL A 27 -16.87 -2.27 9.90
C VAL A 27 -15.83 -3.29 9.42
N VAL A 28 -14.89 -3.62 10.32
CA VAL A 28 -13.88 -4.65 10.07
C VAL A 28 -14.49 -6.02 10.31
N ASN A 29 -14.39 -6.90 9.31
CA ASN A 29 -14.73 -8.31 9.41
C ASN A 29 -13.44 -9.11 9.22
N LEU A 30 -12.99 -9.79 10.27
CA LEU A 30 -11.73 -10.55 10.24
C LEU A 30 -11.83 -11.73 9.27
N ALA A 31 -10.81 -11.88 8.42
CA ALA A 31 -10.68 -12.98 7.48
C ALA A 31 -9.20 -13.17 7.12
N SER A 32 -8.78 -14.41 6.90
CA SER A 32 -7.38 -14.69 6.55
C SER A 32 -7.08 -14.20 5.13
N LEU A 33 -6.11 -13.29 4.99
CA LEU A 33 -5.58 -12.83 3.71
C LEU A 33 -4.06 -13.04 3.65
N ASP A 34 -3.54 -13.30 2.45
CA ASP A 34 -2.10 -13.45 2.23
C ASP A 34 -1.36 -12.13 2.44
N ALA A 35 -0.48 -12.13 3.43
CA ALA A 35 0.46 -11.06 3.71
C ALA A 35 1.78 -11.64 4.22
N SER A 36 2.88 -10.97 3.90
CA SER A 36 4.23 -11.37 4.33
C SER A 36 5.04 -10.15 4.76
N THR A 37 6.24 -10.39 5.30
CA THR A 37 7.19 -9.33 5.70
C THR A 37 6.62 -8.31 6.69
N VAL A 38 5.65 -8.72 7.51
CA VAL A 38 4.97 -7.84 8.48
C VAL A 38 5.96 -7.38 9.54
N LYS A 39 6.15 -6.05 9.61
CA LYS A 39 6.94 -5.37 10.62
C LYS A 39 6.13 -4.21 11.17
N GLY A 40 6.22 -3.99 12.48
CA GLY A 40 5.55 -2.85 13.07
C GLY A 40 6.18 -2.39 14.37
N LYS A 41 5.96 -1.12 14.70
CA LYS A 41 6.33 -0.53 15.99
C LYS A 41 5.26 0.45 16.45
N VAL A 42 5.10 0.53 17.76
CA VAL A 42 4.32 1.59 18.42
C VAL A 42 5.31 2.52 19.10
N ASN A 43 5.21 3.82 18.84
CA ASN A 43 6.01 4.83 19.52
C ASN A 43 5.13 6.03 19.88
N GLN A 44 4.98 6.33 21.16
CA GLN A 44 4.22 7.48 21.67
C GLN A 44 2.82 7.60 21.01
N GLY A 45 2.09 6.49 20.94
CA GLY A 45 0.75 6.45 20.33
C GLY A 45 0.73 6.40 18.80
N LYS A 46 1.88 6.52 18.11
CA LYS A 46 1.99 6.34 16.66
C LYS A 46 2.23 4.87 16.34
N ILE A 47 1.43 4.33 15.43
CA ILE A 47 1.58 2.99 14.88
C ILE A 47 2.26 3.13 13.52
N GLN A 48 3.41 2.48 13.34
CA GLN A 48 4.06 2.36 12.03
C GLN A 48 4.10 0.88 11.65
N CYS A 49 3.63 0.58 10.44
CA CYS A 49 3.60 -0.78 9.91
C CYS A 49 4.08 -0.85 8.48
N THR A 50 4.71 -1.98 8.15
CA THR A 50 5.14 -2.33 6.81
C THR A 50 4.81 -3.79 6.58
N PHE A 51 4.18 -4.10 5.45
CA PHE A 51 3.83 -5.45 5.06
C PHE A 51 3.80 -5.53 3.54
N SER A 52 3.90 -6.75 3.01
CA SER A 52 3.67 -7.06 1.61
C SER A 52 2.33 -7.77 1.51
N ALA A 53 1.50 -7.35 0.56
CA ALA A 53 0.18 -7.92 0.31
C ALA A 53 0.08 -8.44 -1.12
N THR A 54 -0.60 -9.57 -1.30
CA THR A 54 -0.92 -10.09 -2.63
C THR A 54 -2.12 -9.33 -3.20
N LEU A 55 -2.03 -8.92 -4.46
CA LEU A 55 -3.15 -8.31 -5.18
C LEU A 55 -4.28 -9.34 -5.37
N PRO A 56 -5.57 -8.92 -5.32
CA PRO A 56 -6.71 -9.82 -5.50
C PRO A 56 -6.68 -10.63 -6.80
N ASN A 57 -6.20 -10.03 -7.89
CA ASN A 57 -6.02 -10.70 -9.18
C ASN A 57 -4.55 -10.62 -9.61
N THR A 58 -3.87 -11.76 -9.61
CA THR A 58 -2.46 -11.90 -10.02
C THR A 58 -2.29 -12.34 -11.47
N THR A 59 -3.38 -12.67 -12.18
CA THR A 59 -3.36 -13.16 -13.57
C THR A 59 -3.28 -12.03 -14.59
N THR A 60 -3.82 -10.84 -14.25
CA THR A 60 -3.75 -9.65 -15.09
C THR A 60 -2.70 -8.69 -14.54
N ARG A 61 -1.65 -8.44 -15.33
CA ARG A 61 -0.52 -7.55 -14.98
C ARG A 61 -0.94 -6.14 -14.57
N ALA A 62 -2.09 -5.67 -15.07
CA ALA A 62 -2.60 -4.34 -14.78
C ALA A 62 -4.13 -4.32 -14.73
N ALA A 63 -4.67 -4.76 -13.58
CA ALA A 63 -6.07 -4.53 -13.26
C ALA A 63 -6.28 -3.14 -12.64
N GLY A 64 -7.51 -2.66 -12.70
CA GLY A 64 -7.93 -1.44 -12.02
C GLY A 64 -8.00 -1.68 -10.50
N TYR A 65 -7.27 -0.88 -9.72
CA TYR A 65 -7.29 -0.98 -8.27
C TYR A 65 -7.45 0.40 -7.64
N SER A 66 -8.19 0.46 -6.53
CA SER A 66 -8.21 1.60 -5.64
C SER A 66 -7.49 1.26 -4.34
N LEU A 67 -6.90 2.27 -3.71
CA LEU A 67 -6.30 2.18 -2.39
C LEU A 67 -7.09 3.05 -1.42
N SER A 68 -7.29 2.54 -0.21
CA SER A 68 -7.78 3.35 0.90
C SER A 68 -6.91 3.17 2.13
N VAL A 69 -6.81 4.23 2.94
CA VAL A 69 -6.22 4.21 4.27
C VAL A 69 -7.30 4.65 5.24
N SER A 70 -7.56 3.83 6.25
CA SER A 70 -8.57 4.10 7.27
C SER A 70 -7.94 4.13 8.66
N SER A 71 -8.53 4.92 9.55
CA SER A 71 -8.25 4.90 10.99
C SER A 71 -9.48 4.45 11.76
N GLY A 72 -9.30 3.78 12.89
CA GLY A 72 -10.38 3.38 13.79
C GLY A 72 -9.83 3.06 15.18
N SER A 73 -10.72 2.77 16.14
CA SER A 73 -10.33 2.30 17.47
C SER A 73 -10.18 0.77 17.49
N TYR A 74 -9.34 0.29 18.39
CA TYR A 74 -9.17 -1.13 18.70
C TYR A 74 -9.08 -1.30 20.20
N ASN A 75 -9.90 -2.17 20.77
CA ASN A 75 -9.86 -2.50 22.19
C ASN A 75 -8.95 -3.72 22.41
N PRO A 76 -7.77 -3.58 23.04
CA PRO A 76 -6.88 -4.70 23.26
C PRO A 76 -7.40 -5.72 24.28
N ALA A 77 -8.35 -5.35 25.15
CA ALA A 77 -8.92 -6.26 26.15
C ALA A 77 -10.00 -7.18 25.54
N THR A 78 -10.83 -6.65 24.64
CA THR A 78 -11.92 -7.42 24.01
C THR A 78 -11.58 -7.93 22.61
N GLY A 79 -10.57 -7.35 21.96
CA GLY A 79 -10.21 -7.64 20.57
C GLY A 79 -11.13 -6.96 19.54
N GLU A 80 -12.05 -6.11 19.97
CA GLU A 80 -13.06 -5.49 19.11
C GLU A 80 -12.52 -4.24 18.39
N PHE A 81 -12.99 -4.05 17.16
CA PHE A 81 -12.74 -2.86 16.36
C PHE A 81 -13.92 -1.89 16.45
N GLY A 82 -13.63 -0.61 16.62
CA GLY A 82 -14.64 0.43 16.41
C GLY A 82 -14.87 0.72 14.93
N GLN A 83 -15.79 1.64 14.67
CA GLN A 83 -16.07 2.10 13.31
C GLN A 83 -14.85 2.79 12.70
N ALA A 84 -14.53 2.43 11.46
CA ALA A 84 -13.44 3.04 10.73
C ALA A 84 -13.86 4.38 10.09
N SER A 85 -12.89 5.25 9.85
CA SER A 85 -13.05 6.47 9.07
C SER A 85 -11.95 6.50 8.02
N PHE A 86 -12.32 6.68 6.77
CA PHE A 86 -11.35 6.81 5.69
C PHE A 86 -10.57 8.12 5.83
N ARG A 87 -9.27 8.06 5.54
CA ARG A 87 -8.32 9.18 5.52
C ARG A 87 -7.74 9.42 4.14
N ILE A 88 -7.56 8.33 3.39
CA ILE A 88 -7.25 8.34 1.97
C ILE A 88 -8.22 7.39 1.29
N GLN A 89 -8.75 7.78 0.14
CA GLN A 89 -9.45 6.90 -0.79
C GLN A 89 -9.13 7.38 -2.19
N THR A 90 -8.57 6.52 -3.03
CA THR A 90 -8.30 6.86 -4.43
C THR A 90 -9.44 6.41 -5.31
N ASP A 91 -9.53 6.98 -6.51
CA ASP A 91 -10.27 6.35 -7.60
C ASP A 91 -9.68 4.97 -7.94
N VAL A 92 -10.41 4.23 -8.77
CA VAL A 92 -9.86 3.04 -9.43
C VAL A 92 -8.83 3.50 -10.45
N VAL A 93 -7.56 3.16 -10.21
CA VAL A 93 -6.43 3.54 -11.07
C VAL A 93 -6.09 2.40 -12.01
N ASN A 94 -5.87 2.70 -13.29
CA ASN A 94 -5.32 1.76 -14.26
C ASN A 94 -3.79 1.68 -14.08
N LEU A 95 -3.31 0.57 -13.51
CA LEU A 95 -1.87 0.37 -13.28
C LEU A 95 -1.05 0.15 -14.57
N SER A 96 -1.68 0.06 -15.75
CA SER A 96 -0.98 0.05 -17.05
C SER A 96 -0.54 1.43 -17.50
N ASP A 97 -1.19 2.48 -17.01
CA ASP A 97 -1.00 3.84 -17.50
C ASP A 97 0.09 4.54 -16.68
N PRO A 98 1.28 4.79 -17.25
CA PRO A 98 2.36 5.47 -16.55
C PRO A 98 2.05 6.95 -16.27
N ASN A 99 1.02 7.52 -16.91
CA ASN A 99 0.59 8.91 -16.73
C ASN A 99 -0.67 9.03 -15.87
N ALA A 100 -1.13 7.93 -15.26
CA ALA A 100 -2.32 7.94 -14.44
C ALA A 100 -2.19 8.95 -13.29
N THR A 101 -3.17 9.85 -13.18
CA THR A 101 -3.25 10.81 -12.08
C THR A 101 -4.04 10.17 -10.94
N ILE A 102 -3.45 10.14 -9.74
CA ILE A 102 -4.06 9.56 -8.55
C ILE A 102 -4.51 10.69 -7.63
N SER A 103 -5.82 10.85 -7.48
CA SER A 103 -6.42 11.84 -6.58
C SER A 103 -6.95 11.17 -5.31
N ASN A 104 -6.81 11.86 -4.17
CA ASN A 104 -7.53 11.50 -2.97
C ASN A 104 -8.95 12.05 -3.07
N GLN A 105 -9.93 11.14 -3.09
CA GLN A 105 -11.37 11.44 -3.16
C GLN A 105 -11.93 11.99 -1.85
N ILE A 106 -11.16 11.89 -0.76
CA ILE A 106 -11.60 12.43 0.53
C ILE A 106 -11.09 13.86 0.67
N ASN A 107 -12.04 14.80 0.68
CA ASN A 107 -11.79 16.20 0.97
C ASN A 107 -11.56 16.41 2.47
N SER A 108 -10.46 15.84 3.00
CA SER A 108 -10.06 15.97 4.39
C SER A 108 -9.09 17.13 4.57
N THR A 109 -9.39 18.08 5.45
CA THR A 109 -8.46 19.13 5.92
C THR A 109 -7.22 18.59 6.66
N SER A 110 -7.06 17.27 6.77
CA SER A 110 -5.96 16.59 7.45
C SER A 110 -5.07 15.85 6.44
N GLY A 111 -4.23 16.63 5.76
CA GLY A 111 -2.85 16.39 5.26
C GLY A 111 -2.31 15.01 4.84
N ALA A 112 -3.13 13.99 4.59
CA ALA A 112 -2.64 12.70 4.11
C ALA A 112 -2.74 12.65 2.58
N TYR A 113 -1.64 12.97 1.91
CA TYR A 113 -1.51 12.81 0.45
C TYR A 113 -0.81 11.49 0.16
N PRO A 114 -1.31 10.66 -0.77
CA PRO A 114 -0.51 9.57 -1.30
C PRO A 114 0.74 10.17 -1.95
N ALA A 115 1.91 9.92 -1.38
CA ALA A 115 3.16 10.31 -2.03
C ALA A 115 3.31 9.47 -3.30
N ALA A 116 3.30 10.13 -4.46
CA ALA A 116 3.64 9.48 -5.71
C ALA A 116 5.12 9.08 -5.63
N HIS A 117 5.40 7.78 -5.53
CA HIS A 117 6.75 7.29 -5.78
C HIS A 117 6.96 7.34 -7.29
N GLN A 118 7.57 8.41 -7.79
CA GLN A 118 8.13 8.40 -9.13
C GLN A 118 9.25 7.34 -9.13
N GLN A 119 8.93 6.12 -9.57
CA GLN A 119 9.96 5.20 -10.00
C GLN A 119 10.66 5.89 -11.16
N SER A 120 11.86 6.44 -10.91
CA SER A 120 12.72 6.91 -11.98
C SER A 120 13.07 5.70 -12.84
N LEU A 121 12.29 5.46 -13.89
CA LEU A 121 12.62 4.55 -14.98
C LEU A 121 13.68 5.15 -15.91
N MET A 122 14.28 6.29 -15.54
CA MET A 122 15.26 7.03 -16.32
C MET A 122 16.66 6.89 -15.71
N MET A 123 17.18 5.67 -15.65
CA MET A 123 18.62 5.52 -15.90
C MET A 123 18.74 5.13 -17.38
N PRO A 124 19.04 6.07 -18.29
CA PRO A 124 19.52 5.65 -19.60
C PRO A 124 20.78 4.84 -19.34
N ALA A 125 20.75 3.56 -19.71
CA ALA A 125 21.94 2.73 -19.67
C ALA A 125 23.06 3.48 -20.41
N LEU A 126 24.17 3.71 -19.71
CA LEU A 126 25.38 4.29 -20.28
C LEU A 126 25.82 3.37 -21.43
N LEU A 127 25.58 3.78 -22.68
CA LEU A 127 26.04 3.08 -23.88
C LEU A 127 27.56 3.19 -23.91
N LEU A 128 28.26 2.18 -23.37
CA LEU A 128 29.71 2.06 -23.49
C LEU A 128 30.03 1.53 -24.89
N VAL A 129 30.24 2.43 -25.85
CA VAL A 129 30.78 2.05 -27.17
C VAL A 129 32.28 1.79 -26.99
N VAL A 130 32.65 0.51 -26.86
CA VAL A 130 34.05 0.09 -26.90
C VAL A 130 34.45 -0.10 -28.36
N THR A 131 35.19 0.85 -28.93
CA THR A 131 35.85 0.67 -30.22
C THR A 131 37.15 -0.11 -30.00
N ILE A 132 37.23 -1.32 -30.55
CA ILE A 132 38.45 -2.12 -30.58
C ILE A 132 39.18 -1.84 -31.90
N LEU A 133 40.37 -1.23 -31.84
CA LEU A 133 41.29 -1.18 -32.99
C LEU A 133 42.04 -2.51 -33.06
N ALA A 134 41.83 -3.28 -34.13
CA ALA A 134 42.66 -4.43 -34.45
C ALA A 134 43.84 -3.97 -35.33
N PHE A 135 45.07 -4.15 -34.84
CA PHE A 135 46.26 -4.06 -35.67
C PHE A 135 46.62 -5.46 -36.17
N THR A 136 46.60 -5.66 -37.48
CA THR A 136 47.23 -6.84 -38.10
C THR A 136 48.63 -6.44 -38.53
N MET A 137 49.65 -7.07 -37.94
CA MET A 137 51.01 -6.98 -38.46
C MET A 137 51.13 -7.84 -39.71
N GLN A 138 51.64 -7.23 -40.80
CA GLN A 138 52.45 -7.91 -41.79
C GLN A 138 53.56 -6.97 -42.26
#